data_AF-A0A7C8DLG5-F1
#
_entry.id   AF-A0A7C8DLG5-F1
#
_cell.length_a   1.000
_cell.length_b   1.000
_cell.length_c   1.000
_cell.angle_alpha   90.00
_cell.angle_beta   90.00
_cell.angle_gamma   90.00
#
_symmetry.space_group_name_H-M   'P 1'
#
loop_
_entity.id
_entity.type
_entity.pdbx_description
1 polymer ?
#
loop_
_entity_poly.entity_id
_entity_poly.type
_entity_poly.pdbx_seq_one_letter_code
_entity_poly.pdbx_strand_id
1 'polypeptide(L)'
;MADSTTPDQWRRCSSCKKPIVFESLYWVCNVSTCNRKNASFVFCTVSCWDAHLGVVRHRESWAEERHAPSRSQAAAAANSDAGQSQASRATPSSAAPPRGFKRSIPTSQPGRTTASPPRDDVPIDTLIVMSKLKAYVKAKSGLNTSDRVLRPLSDAVRRLCDEAIEEAIASERKTLLDRDFKK
;
A
#
# COMPACT_ATOMS: atom_id res chain seq x y z
N MET A 1 -42.62 20.16 4.18
CA MET A 1 -42.23 19.56 5.47
C MET A 1 -41.53 18.25 5.16
N ALA A 2 -40.19 18.26 5.07
CA ALA A 2 -39.40 17.08 4.76
C ALA A 2 -38.84 16.53 6.07
N ASP A 3 -39.53 15.55 6.64
CA ASP A 3 -39.09 14.83 7.83
C ASP A 3 -37.80 14.07 7.50
N SER A 4 -36.69 14.56 8.05
CA SER A 4 -35.36 14.00 7.88
C SER A 4 -35.08 13.03 9.03
N THR A 5 -35.83 11.93 9.09
CA THR A 5 -35.43 10.77 9.88
C THR A 5 -34.07 10.31 9.34
N THR A 6 -32.99 10.74 9.97
CA THR A 6 -31.62 10.42 9.55
C THR A 6 -31.37 8.98 9.98
N PRO A 7 -31.41 8.00 9.06
CA PRO A 7 -31.18 6.62 9.47
C PRO A 7 -29.73 6.52 9.92
N ASP A 8 -29.54 5.83 11.02
CA ASP A 8 -28.25 5.68 11.68
C ASP A 8 -27.19 5.16 10.71
N GLN A 9 -26.32 6.08 10.29
CA GLN A 9 -25.46 5.90 9.14
C GLN A 9 -24.06 5.48 9.60
N TRP A 10 -23.61 4.33 9.12
CA TRP A 10 -22.24 3.87 9.35
C TRP A 10 -21.26 4.53 8.37
N ARG A 11 -21.53 4.45 7.07
CA ARG A 11 -20.66 4.96 6.00
C ARG A 11 -21.44 5.50 4.80
N ARG A 12 -20.74 6.09 3.83
CA ARG A 12 -21.29 6.52 2.53
C ARG A 12 -20.79 5.59 1.44
N CYS A 13 -21.67 5.26 0.49
CA CYS A 13 -21.27 4.57 -0.72
C CYS A 13 -20.27 5.42 -1.51
N SER A 14 -19.16 4.84 -1.93
CA SER A 14 -18.11 5.56 -2.66
C SER A 14 -18.54 5.95 -4.09
N SER A 15 -19.54 5.29 -4.67
CA SER A 15 -20.04 5.57 -6.02
C SER A 15 -21.21 6.56 -6.02
N CYS A 16 -22.31 6.22 -5.33
CA CYS A 16 -23.54 7.03 -5.35
C CYS A 16 -23.73 7.95 -4.13
N LYS A 17 -22.80 7.93 -3.16
CA LYS A 17 -22.83 8.71 -1.91
C LYS A 17 -24.05 8.46 -0.99
N LYS A 18 -24.89 7.47 -1.30
CA LYS A 18 -26.01 7.05 -0.43
C LYS A 18 -25.50 6.57 0.93
N PRO A 19 -26.24 6.85 2.01
CA PRO A 19 -25.89 6.34 3.33
C PRO A 19 -26.07 4.83 3.42
N ILE A 20 -25.11 4.16 4.04
CA ILE A 20 -25.16 2.73 4.40
C ILE A 20 -25.46 2.67 5.90
N VAL A 21 -26.57 2.02 6.25
CA VAL A 21 -27.02 1.90 7.64
C VAL A 21 -26.29 0.76 8.35
N PHE A 22 -26.21 0.80 9.68
CA PHE A 22 -25.67 -0.32 10.45
C PHE A 22 -26.47 -1.60 10.18
N GLU A 23 -25.81 -2.76 10.28
CA GLU A 23 -26.37 -4.10 10.02
C GLU A 23 -26.89 -4.36 8.59
N SER A 24 -26.77 -3.39 7.67
CA SER A 24 -27.09 -3.60 6.26
C SER A 24 -26.00 -4.33 5.48
N LEU A 25 -26.43 -5.00 4.41
CA LEU A 25 -25.55 -5.56 3.39
C LEU A 25 -24.82 -4.45 2.64
N TYR A 26 -23.51 -4.60 2.51
CA TYR A 26 -22.67 -3.77 1.66
C TYR A 26 -21.67 -4.63 0.89
N TRP A 27 -21.12 -4.05 -0.16
CA TRP A 27 -20.17 -4.72 -1.03
C TRP A 27 -18.80 -4.07 -0.94
N VAL A 28 -17.76 -4.90 -0.92
CA VAL A 28 -16.35 -4.49 -0.97
C VAL A 28 -15.70 -5.13 -2.20
N CYS A 29 -14.71 -4.47 -2.77
CA CYS A 29 -13.87 -5.10 -3.77
C CYS A 29 -12.84 -6.01 -3.10
N ASN A 30 -12.71 -7.27 -3.54
CA ASN A 30 -11.68 -8.19 -3.05
C ASN A 30 -10.24 -7.67 -3.27
N VAL A 31 -10.03 -6.77 -4.22
CA VAL A 31 -8.70 -6.24 -4.53
C VAL A 31 -8.15 -5.44 -3.33
N SER A 32 -7.07 -5.93 -2.72
CA SER A 32 -6.46 -5.36 -1.51
C SER A 32 -6.03 -3.90 -1.67
N THR A 33 -5.70 -3.46 -2.89
CA THR A 33 -5.37 -2.05 -3.16
C THR A 33 -6.57 -1.12 -3.02
N CYS A 34 -7.78 -1.63 -3.24
CA CYS A 34 -9.06 -0.93 -3.08
C CYS A 34 -9.61 -1.01 -1.64
N ASN A 35 -8.94 -1.73 -0.74
CA ASN A 35 -9.35 -1.88 0.67
C ASN A 35 -8.30 -1.37 1.66
N ARG A 36 -7.37 -0.49 1.21
CA ARG A 36 -6.37 0.11 2.10
C ARG A 36 -7.03 1.09 3.08
N LYS A 37 -6.40 1.32 4.23
CA LYS A 37 -6.92 2.19 5.32
C LYS A 37 -7.38 3.58 4.83
N ASN A 38 -6.71 4.16 3.85
CA ASN A 38 -7.02 5.49 3.29
C ASN A 38 -7.85 5.46 1.99
N ALA A 39 -8.15 4.28 1.44
CA ALA A 39 -8.86 4.10 0.18
C ALA A 39 -9.85 2.94 0.27
N SER A 40 -10.51 2.77 1.43
CA SER A 40 -11.49 1.71 1.65
C SER A 40 -12.79 2.04 0.93
N PHE A 41 -12.95 1.49 -0.27
CA PHE A 41 -14.18 1.66 -1.04
C PHE A 41 -15.28 0.74 -0.53
N VAL A 42 -16.45 1.32 -0.28
CA VAL A 42 -17.63 0.62 0.23
C VAL A 42 -18.80 0.94 -0.70
N PHE A 43 -19.53 -0.09 -1.14
CA PHE A 43 -20.60 0.06 -2.11
C PHE A 43 -21.94 -0.43 -1.55
N CYS A 44 -23.02 0.24 -1.91
CA CYS A 44 -24.36 -0.11 -1.45
C CYS A 44 -25.09 -1.13 -2.37
N THR A 45 -24.55 -1.42 -3.56
CA THR A 45 -25.09 -2.42 -4.50
C THR A 45 -23.97 -2.94 -5.40
N VAL A 46 -24.19 -4.10 -6.03
CA VAL A 46 -23.29 -4.66 -7.07
C VAL A 46 -23.12 -3.67 -8.24
N SER A 47 -24.18 -2.95 -8.65
CA SER A 47 -24.07 -1.92 -9.70
C SER A 47 -23.20 -0.73 -9.29
N CYS A 48 -23.23 -0.33 -8.02
CA CYS A 48 -22.34 0.72 -7.51
C CYS A 48 -20.88 0.28 -7.47
N TRP A 49 -20.64 -1.02 -7.25
CA TRP A 49 -19.32 -1.64 -7.37
C TRP A 49 -18.86 -1.73 -8.82
N ASP A 50 -19.74 -2.10 -9.76
CA ASP A 50 -19.42 -2.18 -11.20
C ASP A 50 -19.02 -0.81 -11.78
N ALA A 51 -19.70 0.26 -11.34
CA ALA A 51 -19.34 1.64 -11.69
C ALA A 51 -17.89 2.01 -11.29
N HIS A 52 -17.30 1.34 -10.30
CA HIS A 52 -15.90 1.53 -9.92
C HIS A 52 -14.92 0.93 -10.95
N LEU A 53 -15.29 -0.15 -11.65
CA LEU A 53 -14.45 -0.80 -12.67
C LEU A 53 -14.06 0.14 -13.80
N GLY A 54 -14.93 1.11 -14.13
CA GLY A 54 -14.68 2.10 -15.18
C GLY A 54 -13.50 3.04 -14.88
N VAL A 55 -13.14 3.21 -13.61
CA VAL A 55 -12.06 4.12 -13.16
C VAL A 55 -10.77 3.36 -12.86
N VAL A 56 -10.85 2.08 -12.49
CA VAL A 56 -9.72 1.27 -12.04
C VAL A 56 -9.64 -0.03 -12.84
N ARG A 57 -8.61 -0.17 -13.67
CA ARG A 57 -8.40 -1.38 -14.50
C ARG A 57 -7.76 -2.51 -13.71
N HIS A 58 -8.48 -3.09 -12.75
CA HIS A 58 -8.09 -4.35 -12.14
C HIS A 58 -8.63 -5.54 -12.96
N ARG A 59 -7.87 -6.65 -12.96
CA ARG A 59 -8.04 -7.76 -13.92
C ARG A 59 -9.01 -8.85 -13.43
N GLU A 60 -8.97 -9.17 -12.15
CA GLU A 60 -9.78 -10.23 -11.53
C GLU A 60 -10.38 -9.67 -10.24
N SER A 61 -11.65 -9.29 -10.30
CA SER A 61 -12.35 -8.66 -9.20
C SER A 61 -13.77 -9.14 -9.13
N TRP A 62 -14.23 -9.34 -7.92
CA TRP A 62 -15.63 -9.60 -7.61
C TRP A 62 -16.06 -8.74 -6.42
N ALA A 63 -17.37 -8.60 -6.27
CA ALA A 63 -17.99 -7.93 -5.15
C ALA A 63 -18.12 -8.94 -3.99
N GLU A 64 -17.44 -8.66 -2.87
CA GLU A 64 -17.60 -9.43 -1.64
C GLU A 64 -18.72 -8.84 -0.80
N GLU A 65 -19.67 -9.69 -0.43
CA GLU A 65 -20.77 -9.35 0.45
C GLU A 65 -20.30 -9.29 1.90
N ARG A 66 -20.59 -8.18 2.57
CA ARG A 66 -20.25 -7.94 3.97
C ARG A 66 -21.45 -7.31 4.68
N HIS A 67 -21.54 -7.56 5.98
CA HIS A 67 -22.54 -6.91 6.84
C HIS A 67 -21.91 -5.77 7.60
N ALA A 68 -22.56 -4.60 7.57
CA ALA A 68 -22.14 -3.47 8.37
C ALA A 68 -22.15 -3.92 9.85
N PRO A 69 -21.08 -3.64 10.60
CA PRO A 69 -21.04 -4.03 12.01
C PRO A 69 -22.26 -3.45 12.75
N SER A 70 -22.74 -4.12 13.78
CA SER A 70 -23.75 -3.52 14.65
C SER A 70 -23.16 -2.31 15.38
N ARG A 71 -23.99 -1.38 15.88
CA ARG A 71 -23.50 -0.19 16.60
C ARG A 71 -22.53 -0.52 17.73
N SER A 72 -22.82 -1.59 18.49
CA SER A 72 -21.97 -2.06 19.59
C SER A 72 -20.62 -2.60 19.10
N GLN A 73 -20.61 -3.31 17.97
CA GLN A 73 -19.38 -3.82 17.35
C GLN A 73 -18.55 -2.70 16.70
N ALA A 74 -19.20 -1.69 16.12
CA ALA A 74 -18.52 -0.52 15.56
C ALA A 74 -17.83 0.32 16.66
N ALA A 75 -18.49 0.48 17.81
CA ALA A 75 -17.89 1.13 18.99
C ALA A 75 -16.69 0.31 19.55
N ALA A 76 -16.79 -1.02 19.57
CA ALA A 76 -15.69 -1.90 20.00
C ALA A 76 -14.51 -1.90 19.00
N ALA A 77 -14.78 -1.86 17.69
CA ALA A 77 -13.77 -1.82 16.64
C ALA A 77 -13.03 -0.46 16.59
N ALA A 78 -13.74 0.66 16.82
CA ALA A 78 -13.12 1.98 16.93
C ALA A 78 -12.11 2.06 18.10
N ASN A 79 -12.40 1.38 19.22
CA ASN A 79 -11.48 1.27 20.35
C ASN A 79 -10.28 0.35 20.08
N SER A 80 -10.37 -0.55 19.10
CA SER A 80 -9.28 -1.45 18.71
C SER A 80 -8.32 -0.83 17.68
N ASP A 81 -8.80 0.09 16.83
CA ASP A 81 -7.98 0.83 15.85
C ASP A 81 -7.22 2.01 16.49
N ALA A 82 -7.66 2.50 17.65
CA ALA A 82 -6.91 3.48 18.46
C ALA A 82 -5.65 2.89 19.15
N GLY A 83 -5.54 1.56 19.23
CA GLY A 83 -4.48 0.84 19.95
C GLY A 83 -3.20 0.53 19.18
N GLN A 84 -3.11 0.86 17.88
CA GLN A 84 -1.87 0.68 17.09
C GLN A 84 -1.23 1.99 16.61
N SER A 85 -1.64 3.10 17.22
CA SER A 85 -1.04 4.42 16.97
C SER A 85 -0.80 5.13 18.29
N GLN A 86 0.01 4.54 19.19
CA GLN A 86 0.59 5.23 20.35
C GLN A 86 1.68 4.39 21.09
N ALA A 87 2.82 4.18 20.43
CA ALA A 87 4.12 4.27 21.07
C ALA A 87 4.88 5.29 20.21
N SER A 88 4.89 6.59 20.53
CA SER A 88 5.43 7.14 21.77
C SER A 88 4.73 8.46 22.11
N ARG A 89 4.13 8.57 23.31
CA ARG A 89 4.22 9.82 24.08
C ARG A 89 3.79 9.65 25.54
N ALA A 90 4.71 9.92 26.46
CA ALA A 90 4.48 10.62 27.72
C ALA A 90 5.86 11.13 28.19
N THR A 91 6.03 12.36 28.68
CA THR A 91 5.28 12.95 29.80
C THR A 91 5.13 14.49 29.71
N PRO A 92 4.27 15.12 30.54
CA PRO A 92 3.66 16.44 30.35
C PRO A 92 4.34 17.56 31.13
N SER A 93 4.08 18.83 30.76
CA SER A 93 4.13 19.95 31.71
C SER A 93 3.32 21.16 31.21
N SER A 94 2.69 21.84 32.16
CA SER A 94 1.57 22.77 32.05
C SER A 94 1.88 24.19 31.55
N ALA A 95 0.76 24.86 31.21
CA ALA A 95 0.48 26.31 31.30
C ALA A 95 0.75 27.21 30.07
N ALA A 96 -0.32 27.91 29.66
CA ALA A 96 -0.48 28.90 28.57
C ALA A 96 0.23 30.25 28.89
N PRO A 97 0.40 31.27 27.98
CA PRO A 97 -0.56 31.78 26.98
C PRO A 97 0.07 32.16 25.59
N PRO A 98 -0.70 32.70 24.59
CA PRO A 98 -0.37 32.56 23.17
C PRO A 98 0.39 33.75 22.59
N ARG A 99 1.48 33.53 21.84
CA ARG A 99 2.05 34.56 20.94
C ARG A 99 2.74 33.95 19.72
N GLY A 100 2.34 34.45 18.54
CA GLY A 100 3.22 34.72 17.41
C GLY A 100 3.58 33.54 16.51
N PHE A 101 2.88 33.44 15.37
CA PHE A 101 3.39 32.73 14.20
C PHE A 101 4.69 33.39 13.73
N LYS A 102 5.82 32.68 13.85
CA LYS A 102 7.01 32.96 13.04
C LYS A 102 7.48 31.68 12.37
N ARG A 103 7.63 31.80 11.05
CA ARG A 103 8.03 30.78 10.10
C ARG A 103 9.54 30.54 10.27
N SER A 104 9.93 29.30 10.57
CA SER A 104 11.34 28.92 10.75
C SER A 104 11.79 28.07 9.56
N ILE A 105 12.81 28.56 8.87
CA ILE A 105 13.57 27.88 7.81
C ILE A 105 14.46 26.82 8.49
N PRO A 106 14.54 25.56 8.01
CA PRO A 106 15.45 24.59 8.63
C PRO A 106 16.88 24.91 8.22
N THR A 107 17.65 25.39 9.20
CA THR A 107 19.11 25.47 9.14
C THR A 107 19.65 24.05 9.33
N SER A 108 20.53 23.61 8.43
CA SER A 108 21.20 22.30 8.51
C SER A 108 22.19 22.30 9.67
N GLN A 109 22.07 21.32 10.58
CA GLN A 109 23.11 21.03 11.56
C GLN A 109 23.86 19.74 11.17
N PRO A 110 25.21 19.73 11.24
CA PRO A 110 26.03 18.60 10.85
C PRO A 110 26.05 17.57 11.99
N GLY A 111 25.34 16.47 11.78
CA GLY A 111 25.31 15.32 12.69
C GLY A 111 26.47 14.36 12.42
N ARG A 112 27.52 14.51 13.23
CA ARG A 112 28.34 13.45 13.86
C ARG A 112 28.57 12.16 13.06
N THR A 113 29.79 12.02 12.55
CA THR A 113 30.39 10.78 12.06
C THR A 113 30.50 9.74 13.17
N THR A 114 29.57 8.79 13.18
CA THR A 114 29.84 7.44 13.70
C THR A 114 29.74 6.50 12.50
N ALA A 115 30.90 6.05 12.03
CA ALA A 115 31.00 5.04 10.98
C ALA A 115 30.27 3.77 11.45
N SER A 116 29.05 3.58 10.96
CA SER A 116 28.38 2.28 10.95
C SER A 116 28.94 1.47 9.77
N PRO A 117 29.08 0.14 9.89
CA PRO A 117 29.37 -0.73 8.74
C PRO A 117 28.31 -0.53 7.64
N PRO A 118 28.62 -0.83 6.36
CA PRO A 118 27.68 -0.64 5.26
C PRO A 118 26.40 -1.41 5.59
N ARG A 119 25.28 -0.70 5.70
CA ARG A 119 24.00 -1.29 6.04
C ARG A 119 23.44 -1.94 4.77
N ASP A 120 23.10 -3.21 4.89
CA ASP A 120 22.31 -4.01 3.95
C ASP A 120 20.87 -3.48 3.80
N ASP A 121 20.69 -2.18 3.55
CA ASP A 121 19.39 -1.57 3.20
C ASP A 121 19.17 -1.68 1.67
N VAL A 122 19.43 -2.87 1.09
CA VAL A 122 19.09 -3.13 -0.32
C VAL A 122 17.59 -3.46 -0.38
N PRO A 123 16.76 -2.66 -1.06
CA PRO A 123 15.34 -2.94 -1.16
C PRO A 123 15.08 -4.32 -1.79
N ILE A 124 14.35 -5.19 -1.09
CA ILE A 124 13.94 -6.52 -1.58
C ILE A 124 12.71 -6.38 -2.51
N ASP A 125 12.70 -5.34 -3.35
CA ASP A 125 11.59 -5.06 -4.26
C ASP A 125 11.60 -5.99 -5.47
N THR A 126 10.45 -6.19 -6.09
CA THR A 126 10.35 -7.00 -7.31
C THR A 126 11.03 -6.27 -8.47
N LEU A 127 12.10 -6.87 -9.02
CA LEU A 127 12.89 -6.26 -10.11
C LEU A 127 12.28 -6.51 -11.49
N ILE A 128 11.29 -7.40 -11.58
CA ILE A 128 10.73 -7.90 -12.85
C ILE A 128 9.31 -7.41 -13.04
N VAL A 129 9.02 -6.85 -14.23
CA VAL A 129 7.67 -6.46 -14.61
C VAL A 129 6.84 -7.69 -14.95
N MET A 130 5.89 -8.01 -14.08
CA MET A 130 5.04 -9.20 -14.15
C MET A 130 4.33 -9.37 -15.50
N SER A 131 3.74 -8.30 -16.04
CA SER A 131 3.01 -8.36 -17.31
C SER A 131 3.91 -8.75 -18.48
N LYS A 132 5.15 -8.25 -18.50
CA LYS A 132 6.15 -8.57 -19.54
C LYS A 132 6.61 -10.02 -19.43
N LEU A 133 6.90 -10.49 -18.21
CA LEU A 133 7.30 -11.87 -17.97
C LEU A 133 6.19 -12.85 -18.40
N LYS A 134 4.95 -12.61 -17.96
CA LYS A 134 3.79 -13.44 -18.33
C LYS A 134 3.57 -13.47 -19.84
N ALA A 135 3.67 -12.32 -20.52
CA ALA A 135 3.56 -12.25 -21.97
C ALA A 135 4.65 -13.08 -22.67
N TYR A 136 5.90 -12.97 -22.22
CA TYR A 136 7.02 -13.74 -22.77
C TYR A 136 6.83 -15.26 -22.60
N VAL A 137 6.49 -15.71 -21.38
CA VAL A 137 6.27 -17.15 -21.12
C VAL A 137 5.10 -17.68 -21.94
N LYS A 138 4.00 -16.91 -22.02
CA LYS A 138 2.83 -17.29 -22.82
C LYS A 138 3.16 -17.40 -24.31
N ALA A 139 3.90 -16.44 -24.85
CA ALA A 139 4.31 -16.45 -26.25
C ALA A 139 5.28 -17.59 -26.58
N LYS A 140 6.19 -17.91 -25.65
CA LYS A 140 7.25 -18.92 -25.88
C LYS A 140 6.77 -20.36 -25.68
N SER A 141 5.90 -20.61 -24.70
CA SER A 141 5.51 -21.98 -24.32
C SER A 141 4.01 -22.20 -24.15
N GLY A 142 3.18 -21.17 -24.29
CA GLY A 142 1.74 -21.25 -24.04
C GLY A 142 1.35 -21.37 -22.55
N LEU A 143 2.34 -21.46 -21.66
CA LEU A 143 2.13 -21.63 -20.22
C LEU A 143 1.68 -20.33 -19.55
N ASN A 144 0.96 -20.47 -18.43
CA ASN A 144 0.66 -19.37 -17.53
C ASN A 144 1.70 -19.34 -16.40
N THR A 145 1.98 -18.16 -15.85
CA THR A 145 2.97 -17.99 -14.78
C THR A 145 2.29 -17.54 -13.49
N SER A 146 2.58 -18.24 -12.38
CA SER A 146 2.11 -17.86 -11.05
C SER A 146 2.88 -16.67 -10.49
N ASP A 147 2.21 -15.87 -9.65
CA ASP A 147 2.79 -14.69 -9.01
C ASP A 147 3.93 -15.01 -8.04
N ARG A 148 3.94 -16.23 -7.49
CA ARG A 148 5.00 -16.71 -6.61
C ARG A 148 6.36 -16.84 -7.29
N VAL A 149 6.40 -16.91 -8.62
CA VAL A 149 7.65 -17.05 -9.39
C VAL A 149 8.46 -15.75 -9.42
N LEU A 150 7.85 -14.59 -9.14
CA LEU A 150 8.52 -13.29 -9.20
C LEU A 150 9.65 -13.14 -8.17
N ARG A 151 9.46 -13.67 -6.97
CA ARG A 151 10.44 -13.58 -5.89
C ARG A 151 11.74 -14.32 -6.24
N PRO A 152 11.73 -15.64 -6.54
CA PRO A 152 12.96 -16.36 -6.88
C PRO A 152 13.61 -15.84 -8.17
N LEU A 153 12.84 -15.34 -9.15
CA LEU A 153 13.42 -14.72 -10.33
C LEU A 153 14.09 -13.37 -10.01
N SER A 154 13.49 -12.55 -9.15
CA SER A 154 14.13 -11.31 -8.69
C SER A 154 15.40 -11.61 -7.89
N ASP A 155 15.40 -12.67 -7.10
CA ASP A 155 16.58 -13.13 -6.36
C ASP A 155 17.69 -13.61 -7.32
N ALA A 156 17.33 -14.30 -8.41
CA ALA A 156 18.28 -14.69 -9.44
C ALA A 156 18.90 -13.47 -10.16
N VAL A 157 18.09 -12.46 -10.48
CA VAL A 157 18.59 -11.20 -11.07
C VAL A 157 19.55 -10.48 -10.13
N ARG A 158 19.26 -10.45 -8.82
CA ARG A 158 20.18 -9.86 -7.84
C ARG A 158 21.54 -10.56 -7.83
N ARG A 159 21.56 -11.89 -7.78
CA ARG A 159 22.80 -12.66 -7.83
C ARG A 159 23.63 -12.35 -9.07
N LEU A 160 22.99 -12.26 -10.24
CA LEU A 160 23.68 -11.88 -11.48
C LEU A 160 24.26 -10.46 -11.41
N CYS A 161 23.56 -9.52 -10.77
CA CYS A 161 24.09 -8.18 -10.55
C CYS A 161 25.24 -8.19 -9.54
N ASP A 162 25.16 -8.97 -8.47
CA ASP A 162 26.21 -9.08 -7.45
C ASP A 162 27.51 -9.59 -8.08
N GLU A 163 27.43 -10.64 -8.91
CA GLU A 163 28.57 -11.16 -9.69
C GLU A 163 29.14 -10.10 -10.65
N ALA A 164 28.27 -9.37 -11.36
CA ALA A 164 28.71 -8.31 -12.27
C ALA A 164 29.37 -7.14 -11.53
N ILE A 165 28.93 -6.83 -10.31
CA ILE A 165 29.54 -5.80 -9.44
C ILE A 165 30.95 -6.21 -9.06
N GLU A 166 31.17 -7.46 -8.66
CA GLU A 166 32.49 -7.98 -8.32
C GLU A 166 33.48 -7.84 -9.49
N GLU A 167 33.06 -8.21 -10.70
CA GLU A 167 33.88 -8.09 -11.91
C GLU A 167 34.19 -6.64 -12.29
N ALA A 168 33.22 -5.75 -12.14
CA ALA A 168 33.42 -4.32 -12.39
C ALA A 168 34.40 -3.72 -11.38
N ILE A 169 34.31 -4.11 -10.11
CA ILE A 169 35.25 -3.69 -9.06
C ILE A 169 36.65 -4.25 -9.33
N ALA A 170 36.76 -5.52 -9.70
CA ALA A 170 38.04 -6.15 -10.09
C ALA A 170 38.69 -5.45 -11.29
N SER A 171 37.88 -4.85 -12.16
CA SER A 171 38.31 -4.04 -13.30
C SER A 171 38.52 -2.55 -12.97
N GLU A 172 38.47 -2.14 -11.70
CA GLU A 172 38.56 -0.75 -11.22
C GLU A 172 37.53 0.21 -11.86
N ARG A 173 36.35 -0.29 -12.22
CA ARG A 173 35.27 0.50 -12.83
C ARG A 173 34.16 0.80 -11.84
N LYS A 174 33.51 1.95 -12.05
CA LYS A 174 32.30 2.36 -11.32
C LYS A 174 31.01 2.17 -12.13
N THR A 175 31.10 1.47 -13.27
CA THR A 175 29.99 1.27 -14.20
C THR A 175 29.94 -0.19 -14.63
N LEU A 176 28.78 -0.82 -14.45
CA LEU A 176 28.46 -2.15 -14.98
C LEU A 176 28.31 -2.07 -16.50
N LEU A 177 28.96 -2.97 -17.21
CA LEU A 177 28.92 -3.11 -18.66
C LEU A 177 28.41 -4.49 -19.03
N ASP A 178 27.94 -4.65 -20.26
CA ASP A 178 27.40 -5.93 -20.76
C ASP A 178 28.36 -7.12 -20.56
N ARG A 179 29.67 -6.87 -20.65
CA ARG A 179 30.72 -7.88 -20.44
C ARG A 179 30.83 -8.40 -19.01
N ASP A 180 30.29 -7.68 -18.03
CA ASP A 180 30.32 -8.07 -16.62
C ASP A 180 29.27 -9.15 -16.32
N PHE A 181 28.24 -9.27 -17.16
CA PHE A 181 27.21 -10.29 -17.07
C PHE A 181 27.63 -11.54 -17.84
N LYS A 182 28.20 -12.52 -17.12
CA LYS A 182 28.56 -13.82 -17.69
C LYS A 182 27.31 -14.61 -18.05
N LYS A 183 27.37 -15.34 -19.17
CA LYS A 183 26.27 -16.16 -19.71
C LYS A 183 26.41 -17.62 -19.30
#